data_AF-A0A2T2THY4-F1
#
_entry.id   AF-A0A2T2THY4-F1
#
_cell.length_a   1.000
_cell.length_b   1.000
_cell.length_c   1.000
_cell.angle_alpha   90.00
_cell.angle_beta   90.00
_cell.angle_gamma   90.00
#
_symmetry.space_group_name_H-M   'P 1'
#
loop_
_entity.id
_entity.type
_entity.pdbx_description
1 polymer ?
#
loop_
_entity_poly.entity_id
_entity_poly.type
_entity_poly.pdbx_seq_one_letter_code
_entity_poly.pdbx_strand_id
1 'polypeptide(L)'
;MSTRSPDYRVSLSMALQDGLAPDGGLYVPERFPDLGPEAFEGCMTIEATAEQLLRPFAEDDPLAESLPAICEATYGFSVPLREIGRGTSVLELFHGPTAAFKDVGARFLADSF
;
A
#
# COMPACT_ATOMS: atom_id res chain seq x y z
N MET A 1 -11.29 -4.97 10.06
CA MET A 1 -11.69 -5.31 11.45
C MET A 1 -10.77 -4.61 12.45
N SER A 2 -11.24 -4.35 13.69
CA SER A 2 -10.35 -3.92 14.78
C SER A 2 -9.58 -5.11 15.38
N THR A 3 -8.33 -4.87 15.75
CA THR A 3 -7.48 -5.81 16.51
C THR A 3 -7.96 -6.07 17.94
N ARG A 4 -8.84 -5.22 18.49
CA ARG A 4 -9.42 -5.38 19.83
C ARG A 4 -10.88 -5.81 19.81
N SER A 5 -11.59 -5.52 18.72
CA SER A 5 -12.98 -5.93 18.49
C SER A 5 -13.14 -6.48 17.07
N PRO A 6 -12.92 -7.79 16.84
CA PRO A 6 -12.99 -8.39 15.50
C PRO A 6 -14.36 -8.25 14.81
N ASP A 7 -15.42 -8.12 15.59
CA ASP A 7 -16.78 -7.88 15.09
C ASP A 7 -16.98 -6.45 14.57
N TYR A 8 -16.12 -5.50 14.96
CA TYR A 8 -16.12 -4.15 14.44
C TYR A 8 -15.37 -4.10 13.10
N ARG A 9 -16.13 -3.92 12.03
CA ARG A 9 -15.67 -3.98 10.64
C ARG A 9 -16.05 -2.69 9.93
N VAL A 10 -15.13 -2.21 9.10
CA VAL A 10 -15.26 -1.00 8.30
C VAL A 10 -14.59 -1.25 6.96
N SER A 11 -14.94 -0.45 5.95
CA SER A 11 -14.28 -0.47 4.64
C SER A 11 -12.83 0.05 4.73
N LEU A 12 -12.02 -0.16 3.68
CA LEU A 12 -10.65 0.34 3.63
C LEU A 12 -10.62 1.87 3.71
N SER A 13 -11.49 2.52 2.94
CA SER A 13 -11.68 3.99 2.95
C SER A 13 -11.97 4.53 4.34
N MET A 14 -12.90 3.91 5.07
CA MET A 14 -13.22 4.29 6.46
C MET A 14 -12.02 4.06 7.40
N ALA A 15 -11.32 2.93 7.25
CA ALA A 15 -10.13 2.64 8.06
C ALA A 15 -9.01 3.68 7.86
N LEU A 16 -8.78 4.11 6.62
CA LEU A 16 -7.82 5.16 6.28
C LEU A 16 -8.25 6.52 6.86
N GLN A 17 -9.53 6.86 6.77
CA GLN A 17 -10.08 8.12 7.27
C GLN A 17 -10.02 8.22 8.80
N ASP A 18 -10.40 7.15 9.50
CA ASP A 18 -10.44 7.11 10.96
C ASP A 18 -9.03 7.04 11.58
N GLY A 19 -8.09 6.39 10.88
CA GLY A 19 -6.72 6.13 11.32
C GLY A 19 -6.61 5.10 12.47
N LEU A 20 -7.42 5.25 13.52
CA LEU A 20 -7.49 4.33 14.66
C LEU A 20 -8.93 3.86 14.88
N ALA A 21 -9.11 2.59 15.24
CA ALA A 21 -10.44 2.09 15.59
C ALA A 21 -10.96 2.77 16.88
N PRO A 22 -12.29 2.91 17.05
CA PRO A 22 -12.89 3.59 18.21
C PRO A 22 -12.54 2.97 19.57
N ASP A 23 -12.14 1.70 19.60
CA ASP A 23 -11.69 0.96 20.79
C ASP A 23 -10.18 1.11 21.08
N GLY A 24 -9.51 2.00 20.33
CA GLY A 24 -8.06 2.23 20.40
C GLY A 24 -7.22 1.11 19.80
N GLY A 25 -7.83 0.17 19.09
CA GLY A 25 -7.16 -0.85 18.29
C GLY A 25 -6.74 -0.33 16.91
N LEU A 26 -5.90 -1.12 16.24
CA LEU A 26 -5.57 -0.93 14.82
C LEU A 26 -6.58 -1.64 13.92
N TYR A 27 -6.80 -1.08 12.74
CA TYR A 27 -7.49 -1.77 11.66
C TYR A 27 -6.57 -2.77 10.97
N VAL A 28 -7.07 -3.97 10.73
CA VAL A 28 -6.42 -5.02 9.93
C VAL A 28 -7.44 -5.63 8.98
N PRO A 29 -7.00 -6.16 7.82
CA PRO A 29 -7.89 -6.88 6.92
C PRO A 29 -8.41 -8.16 7.59
N GLU A 30 -9.61 -8.59 7.23
CA GLU A 30 -10.18 -9.84 7.76
C GLU A 30 -9.46 -11.08 7.22
N ARG A 31 -8.95 -10.97 6.00
CA ARG A 31 -8.17 -11.99 5.31
C ARG A 31 -7.00 -11.33 4.61
N PHE A 32 -5.84 -11.97 4.65
CA PHE A 32 -4.76 -11.64 3.73
C PHE A 32 -4.99 -12.40 2.43
N PRO A 33 -4.89 -11.74 1.26
CA PRO A 33 -4.98 -12.42 -0.02
C PRO A 33 -3.78 -13.35 -0.19
N ASP A 34 -4.01 -14.52 -0.78
CA ASP A 34 -2.94 -15.45 -1.16
C ASP A 34 -2.49 -15.10 -2.59
N LEU A 35 -1.35 -14.43 -2.69
CA LEU A 35 -0.76 -13.98 -3.97
C LEU A 35 0.62 -14.62 -4.12
N GLY A 36 0.74 -15.57 -5.04
CA GLY A 36 2.03 -16.11 -5.46
C GLY A 36 2.77 -15.16 -6.42
N PRO A 37 4.07 -15.42 -6.69
CA PRO A 37 4.85 -14.62 -7.65
C PRO A 37 4.20 -14.49 -9.04
N GLU A 38 3.48 -15.53 -9.47
CA GLU A 38 2.71 -15.56 -10.72
C GLU A 38 1.65 -14.46 -10.81
N ALA A 39 1.12 -13.98 -9.67
CA ALA A 39 0.15 -12.89 -9.64
C ALA A 39 0.75 -11.56 -10.09
N PHE A 40 2.08 -11.45 -10.16
CA PHE A 40 2.81 -10.26 -10.56
C PHE A 40 3.49 -10.42 -11.93
N GLU A 41 3.20 -11.50 -12.66
CA GLU A 41 3.65 -11.66 -14.04
C GLU A 41 3.15 -10.49 -14.90
N GLY A 42 4.08 -9.79 -15.55
CA GLY A 42 3.77 -8.62 -16.37
C GLY A 42 3.70 -7.28 -15.61
N CYS A 43 3.81 -7.28 -14.27
CA CYS A 43 3.99 -6.06 -13.49
C CYS A 43 5.44 -5.56 -13.66
N MET A 44 5.67 -4.71 -14.67
CA MET A 44 7.00 -4.20 -15.02
C MET A 44 7.40 -2.95 -14.23
N THR A 45 6.46 -2.34 -13.49
CA THR A 45 6.68 -1.11 -12.72
C THR A 45 6.22 -1.28 -11.27
N ILE A 46 6.69 -0.41 -10.38
CA ILE A 46 6.34 -0.47 -8.96
C ILE A 46 4.89 -0.06 -8.71
N GLU A 47 4.35 0.86 -9.52
CA GLU A 47 2.95 1.29 -9.52
C GLU A 47 2.04 0.11 -9.86
N ALA A 48 2.34 -0.60 -10.96
CA ALA A 48 1.58 -1.77 -11.38
C ALA A 48 1.65 -2.91 -10.35
N THR A 49 2.83 -3.10 -9.74
CA THR A 49 3.02 -4.09 -8.66
C THR A 49 2.21 -3.72 -7.42
N ALA A 50 2.21 -2.44 -7.03
CA ALA A 50 1.46 -1.94 -5.88
C ALA A 50 -0.04 -2.02 -6.11
N GLU A 51 -0.53 -1.63 -7.29
CA GLU A 51 -1.94 -1.77 -7.68
C GLU A 51 -2.38 -3.24 -7.59
N GLN A 52 -1.59 -4.16 -8.17
CA GLN A 52 -1.88 -5.59 -8.14
C GLN A 52 -1.90 -6.17 -6.73
N LEU A 53 -0.96 -5.74 -5.87
CA LEU A 53 -0.89 -6.16 -4.46
C LEU A 53 -2.07 -5.61 -3.64
N LEU A 54 -2.48 -4.37 -3.90
CA LEU A 54 -3.47 -3.65 -3.09
C LEU A 54 -4.91 -3.93 -3.52
N ARG A 55 -5.15 -4.31 -4.79
CA ARG A 55 -6.49 -4.54 -5.36
C ARG A 55 -7.39 -5.43 -4.48
N PRO A 56 -6.94 -6.58 -3.93
CA PRO A 56 -7.80 -7.42 -3.12
C PRO A 56 -8.27 -6.77 -1.80
N PHE A 57 -7.55 -5.77 -1.29
CA PHE A 57 -7.93 -5.05 -0.07
C PHE A 57 -8.95 -3.94 -0.34
N ALA A 58 -9.05 -3.48 -1.58
CA ALA A 58 -10.01 -2.48 -2.04
C ALA A 58 -11.25 -3.11 -2.71
N GLU A 59 -11.37 -4.45 -2.73
CA GLU A 59 -12.56 -5.13 -3.25
C GLU A 59 -13.82 -4.60 -2.55
N ASP A 60 -14.82 -4.19 -3.35
CA ASP A 60 -16.06 -3.55 -2.90
C ASP A 60 -15.90 -2.23 -2.11
N ASP A 61 -14.71 -1.61 -2.13
CA ASP A 61 -14.44 -0.28 -1.55
C ASP A 61 -14.51 0.83 -2.61
N PRO A 62 -15.03 2.03 -2.28
CA PRO A 62 -15.01 3.18 -3.19
C PRO A 62 -13.63 3.54 -3.76
N LEU A 63 -12.54 3.22 -3.05
CA LEU A 63 -11.17 3.46 -3.51
C LEU A 63 -10.74 2.54 -4.66
N ALA A 64 -11.47 1.47 -4.96
CA ALA A 64 -11.09 0.50 -5.99
C ALA A 64 -10.85 1.16 -7.36
N GLU A 65 -11.71 2.10 -7.75
CA GLU A 65 -11.62 2.78 -9.05
C GLU A 65 -10.47 3.80 -9.09
N SER A 66 -10.12 4.40 -7.95
CA SER A 66 -9.05 5.40 -7.83
C SER A 66 -7.68 4.78 -7.57
N LEU A 67 -7.62 3.51 -7.16
CA LEU A 67 -6.38 2.82 -6.79
C LEU A 67 -5.25 2.91 -7.84
N PRO A 68 -5.50 2.79 -9.16
CA PRO A 68 -4.44 2.95 -10.16
C PRO A 68 -3.82 4.35 -10.12
N ALA A 69 -4.65 5.39 -10.04
CA ALA A 69 -4.21 6.79 -9.98
C ALA A 69 -3.47 7.10 -8.66
N ILE A 70 -3.92 6.52 -7.55
CA ILE A 70 -3.26 6.64 -6.24
C ILE A 70 -1.87 6.00 -6.31
N CYS A 71 -1.73 4.82 -6.90
CA CYS A 71 -0.44 4.14 -7.05
C CYS A 71 0.52 4.94 -7.93
N GLU A 72 0.04 5.50 -9.04
CA GLU A 72 0.84 6.38 -9.90
C GLU A 72 1.31 7.64 -9.16
N ALA A 73 0.41 8.30 -8.42
CA ALA A 73 0.75 9.49 -7.64
C ALA A 73 1.71 9.17 -6.47
N THR A 74 1.57 8.00 -5.86
CA THR A 74 2.43 7.52 -4.76
C THR A 74 3.89 7.42 -5.20
N TYR A 75 4.15 6.81 -6.37
CA TYR A 75 5.50 6.54 -6.88
C TYR A 75 5.98 7.56 -7.93
N GLY A 76 5.58 8.83 -7.80
CA GLY A 76 6.12 9.94 -8.61
C GLY A 76 7.64 10.22 -8.46
N PHE A 77 8.42 9.27 -7.96
CA PHE A 77 9.87 9.28 -7.79
C PHE A 77 10.44 7.86 -7.93
N SER A 78 11.73 7.74 -8.21
CA SER A 78 12.37 6.44 -8.42
C SER A 78 12.52 5.62 -7.14
N VAL A 79 12.24 4.31 -7.23
CA VAL A 79 12.51 3.32 -6.16
C VAL A 79 13.50 2.27 -6.67
N PRO A 80 14.78 2.61 -6.86
CA PRO A 80 15.75 1.71 -7.47
C PRO A 80 16.23 0.64 -6.49
N LEU A 81 16.43 -0.57 -7.00
CA LEU A 81 17.20 -1.62 -6.35
C LEU A 81 18.67 -1.53 -6.81
N ARG A 82 19.59 -1.21 -5.90
CA ARG A 82 21.02 -1.02 -6.17
C ARG A 82 21.83 -2.19 -5.65
N GLU A 83 22.59 -2.85 -6.51
CA GLU A 83 23.57 -3.83 -6.06
C GLU A 83 24.78 -3.13 -5.42
N ILE A 84 25.16 -3.54 -4.22
CA ILE A 84 26.33 -3.04 -3.48
C ILE A 84 27.46 -4.08 -3.39
N GLY A 85 27.32 -5.19 -4.13
CA GLY A 85 28.29 -6.27 -4.29
C GLY A 85 27.99 -7.50 -3.44
N ARG A 86 28.66 -8.62 -3.76
CA ARG A 86 28.52 -9.91 -3.05
C ARG A 86 27.07 -10.43 -2.99
N GLY A 87 26.27 -10.19 -4.03
CA GLY A 87 24.85 -10.56 -4.02
C GLY A 87 24.00 -9.79 -3.01
N THR A 88 24.49 -8.64 -2.55
CA THR A 88 23.75 -7.74 -1.65
C THR A 88 23.21 -6.56 -2.44
N SER A 89 21.94 -6.24 -2.22
CA SER A 89 21.27 -5.10 -2.83
C SER A 89 20.60 -4.22 -1.79
N VAL A 90 20.45 -2.94 -2.10
CA VAL A 90 19.75 -1.92 -1.31
C VAL A 90 18.58 -1.41 -2.12
N LEU A 91 17.37 -1.50 -1.55
CA LEU A 91 16.19 -0.84 -2.09
C LEU A 91 16.17 0.60 -1.57
N GLU A 92 16.41 1.56 -2.45
CA GLU A 92 16.47 2.96 -2.08
C GLU A 92 15.06 3.57 -2.03
N LEU A 93 14.55 3.80 -0.82
CA LEU A 93 13.22 4.37 -0.56
C LEU A 93 13.29 5.86 -0.19
N PHE A 94 14.36 6.56 -0.54
CA PHE A 94 14.64 7.93 -0.07
C PHE A 94 14.75 8.96 -1.21
N HIS A 95 14.23 8.66 -2.40
CA HIS A 95 14.23 9.60 -3.54
C HIS A 95 12.96 10.46 -3.62
N GLY A 96 12.07 10.35 -2.62
CA GLY A 96 10.90 11.19 -2.47
C GLY A 96 11.21 12.58 -1.92
N PRO A 97 10.20 13.46 -1.81
CA PRO A 97 10.36 14.87 -1.47
C PRO A 97 10.93 15.14 -0.07
N THR A 98 10.85 14.18 0.86
CA THR A 98 11.42 14.34 2.22
C THR A 98 12.69 13.53 2.44
N ALA A 99 13.21 12.90 1.37
CA ALA A 99 14.36 12.02 1.41
C ALA A 99 14.24 10.87 2.43
N ALA A 100 13.03 10.34 2.61
CA ALA A 100 12.75 9.28 3.57
C ALA A 100 11.68 8.31 3.06
N PHE A 101 11.75 7.05 3.50
CA PHE A 101 10.80 6.00 3.12
C PHE A 101 9.33 6.32 3.43
N LYS A 102 9.10 7.25 4.38
CA LYS A 102 7.75 7.67 4.77
C LYS A 102 7.00 8.33 3.60
N ASP A 103 7.71 8.83 2.59
CA ASP A 103 7.10 9.42 1.40
C ASP A 103 6.15 8.44 0.68
N VAL A 104 6.45 7.13 0.67
CA VAL A 104 5.58 6.12 0.03
C VAL A 104 4.22 6.04 0.73
N GLY A 105 4.23 5.81 2.04
CA GLY A 105 2.98 5.67 2.81
C GLY A 105 2.22 6.99 2.96
N ALA A 106 2.93 8.10 3.15
CA ALA A 106 2.31 9.42 3.32
C ALA A 106 1.64 9.92 2.04
N ARG A 107 2.24 9.68 0.86
CA ARG A 107 1.62 10.04 -0.42
C ARG A 107 0.42 9.16 -0.75
N PHE A 108 0.54 7.84 -0.56
CA PHE A 108 -0.61 6.94 -0.72
C PHE A 108 -1.80 7.41 0.11
N LEU A 109 -1.57 7.74 1.39
CA LEU A 109 -2.61 8.24 2.27
C LEU A 109 -3.17 9.60 1.79
N ALA A 110 -2.32 10.52 1.36
CA ALA A 110 -2.75 11.84 0.88
C ALA A 110 -3.61 11.77 -0.39
N ASP A 111 -3.29 10.85 -1.30
CA ASP A 111 -4.02 10.65 -2.56
C ASP A 111 -5.26 9.76 -2.39
N SER A 112 -5.47 9.15 -1.21
CA SER A 112 -6.65 8.33 -0.90
C SER A 112 -7.88 9.14 -0.46
N PHE A 113 -7.84 10.48 -0.51
CA PHE A 113 -8.92 11.38 -0.08
C PHE A 113 -9.23 12.48 -1.09
#